data_AF-A0A9P8AYT6-F1
#
_entry.id   AF-A0A9P8AYT6-F1
#
_cell.length_a   1.000
_cell.length_b   1.000
_cell.length_c   1.000
_cell.angle_alpha   90.00
_cell.angle_beta   90.00
_cell.angle_gamma   90.00
#
_symmetry.space_group_name_H-M   'P 1'
#
loop_
_entity.id
_entity.type
_entity.pdbx_description
1 polymer ?
#
loop_
_entity_poly.entity_id
_entity_poly.type
_entity_poly.pdbx_seq_one_letter_code
_entity_poly.pdbx_strand_id
1 'polypeptide(L)'
;PRPPNAFLQFRSTYWEENKRERNNRNVSRICGFLWNSMSAEERRVYEEMAAVAQAEHKLKYPHFTYAPGRREKKPKTHRNRDCKEEDRCRKIALLFRKGVKDIEITMEVKTEEPVDAIPSPTPSVEAT
;
A
#
# COMPACT_ATOMS: atom_id res chain seq x y z
N PRO A 1 -4.53 19.22 15.58
CA PRO A 1 -4.09 18.30 14.49
C PRO A 1 -4.80 18.73 13.19
N ARG A 2 -4.32 18.36 12.01
CA ARG A 2 -5.07 18.69 10.77
C ARG A 2 -6.19 17.69 10.55
N PRO A 3 -7.39 18.10 10.09
CA PRO A 3 -8.40 17.14 9.67
C PRO A 3 -7.87 16.32 8.47
N PRO A 4 -8.12 15.00 8.44
CA PRO A 4 -7.72 14.15 7.32
C PRO A 4 -8.52 14.50 6.06
N ASN A 5 -7.86 14.51 4.91
CA ASN A 5 -8.52 14.62 3.61
C ASN A 5 -8.99 13.26 3.10
N ALA A 6 -9.70 13.22 1.97
CA ALA A 6 -10.27 12.00 1.40
C ALA A 6 -9.23 10.89 1.18
N PHE A 7 -8.06 11.25 0.62
CA PHE A 7 -6.97 10.30 0.42
C PHE A 7 -6.40 9.75 1.74
N LEU A 8 -6.29 10.58 2.78
CA LEU A 8 -5.81 10.15 4.09
C LEU A 8 -6.83 9.22 4.77
N GLN A 9 -8.13 9.44 4.57
CA GLN A 9 -9.16 8.50 5.01
C GLN A 9 -8.99 7.15 4.31
N PHE A 10 -8.90 7.15 2.97
CA PHE A 10 -8.66 5.93 2.19
C PHE A 10 -7.37 5.19 2.58
N ARG A 11 -6.26 5.91 2.76
CA ARG A 11 -5.00 5.30 3.21
C ARG A 11 -5.17 4.64 4.58
N SER A 12 -5.93 5.25 5.48
CA SER A 12 -6.14 4.72 6.82
C SER A 12 -6.94 3.43 6.77
N THR A 13 -8.01 3.37 5.98
CA THR A 13 -8.78 2.14 5.77
C THR A 13 -7.94 1.04 5.13
N TYR A 14 -7.17 1.37 4.09
CA TYR A 14 -6.25 0.42 3.45
C TYR A 14 -5.19 -0.08 4.45
N TRP A 15 -4.65 0.78 5.29
CA TRP A 15 -3.66 0.37 6.31
C TRP A 15 -4.26 -0.58 7.35
N GLU A 16 -5.52 -0.34 7.76
CA GLU A 16 -6.21 -1.20 8.72
C GLU A 16 -6.48 -2.60 8.15
N GLU A 17 -6.81 -2.69 6.86
CA GLU A 17 -7.02 -3.95 6.13
C GLU A 17 -5.69 -4.65 5.79
N ASN A 18 -4.65 -3.88 5.45
CA ASN A 18 -3.36 -4.39 4.96
C ASN A 18 -2.19 -4.08 5.91
N LYS A 19 -2.34 -4.38 7.20
CA LYS A 19 -1.30 -4.24 8.25
C LYS A 19 -0.01 -5.06 8.01
N ARG A 20 0.04 -5.84 6.93
CA ARG A 20 1.18 -6.72 6.56
C ARG A 20 2.35 -5.94 5.95
N GLU A 21 2.10 -4.85 5.23
CA GLU A 21 3.17 -4.05 4.62
C GLU A 21 3.79 -3.11 5.68
N ARG A 22 4.96 -3.45 6.23
CA ARG A 22 5.60 -2.61 7.26
C ARG A 22 6.17 -1.29 6.72
N ASN A 23 6.45 -1.21 5.42
CA ASN A 23 7.04 -0.01 4.84
C ASN A 23 5.99 1.01 4.42
N ASN A 24 5.86 2.07 5.23
CA ASN A 24 4.95 3.18 4.96
C ASN A 24 5.14 3.87 3.60
N ARG A 25 6.35 3.79 3.00
CA ARG A 25 6.61 4.32 1.65
C ARG A 25 5.87 3.52 0.59
N ASN A 26 5.87 2.19 0.72
CA ASN A 26 5.21 1.29 -0.22
C ASN A 26 3.70 1.41 -0.10
N VAL A 27 3.18 1.51 1.12
CA VAL A 27 1.76 1.82 1.36
C VAL A 27 1.35 3.11 0.66
N SER A 28 2.15 4.18 0.76
CA SER A 28 1.84 5.44 0.04
C SER A 28 1.80 5.26 -1.47
N ARG A 29 2.76 4.52 -2.03
CA ARG A 29 2.83 4.26 -3.47
C ARG A 29 1.64 3.44 -3.93
N ILE A 30 1.34 2.33 -3.26
CA ILE A 30 0.21 1.45 -3.57
C ILE A 30 -1.11 2.21 -3.46
N CYS A 31 -1.35 2.90 -2.34
CA CYS A 31 -2.54 3.73 -2.17
C CYS A 31 -2.65 4.81 -3.25
N GLY A 32 -1.53 5.43 -3.66
CA GLY A 32 -1.53 6.42 -4.74
C GLY A 32 -1.94 5.82 -6.09
N PHE A 33 -1.41 4.64 -6.43
CA PHE A 33 -1.83 3.92 -7.64
C PHE A 33 -3.30 3.51 -7.59
N LEU A 34 -3.77 2.99 -6.45
CA LEU A 34 -5.16 2.62 -6.25
C LEU A 34 -6.09 3.83 -6.38
N TRP A 35 -5.82 4.91 -5.64
CA TRP A 35 -6.61 6.13 -5.65
C TRP A 35 -6.78 6.73 -7.05
N ASN A 36 -5.70 6.76 -7.84
CA ASN A 36 -5.76 7.25 -9.22
C ASN A 36 -6.53 6.32 -10.15
N SER A 37 -6.64 5.04 -9.80
CA SER A 37 -7.36 4.04 -10.58
C SER A 37 -8.83 3.90 -10.19
N MET A 38 -9.25 4.48 -9.05
CA MET A 38 -10.63 4.46 -8.56
C MET A 38 -11.57 5.31 -9.41
N SER A 39 -12.81 4.86 -9.49
CA SER A 39 -13.91 5.63 -10.07
C SER A 39 -14.18 6.91 -9.25
N ALA A 40 -14.93 7.83 -9.85
CA ALA A 40 -15.37 9.04 -9.13
C ALA A 40 -16.35 8.68 -8.00
N GLU A 41 -17.16 7.63 -8.19
CA GLU A 41 -18.14 7.16 -7.20
C GLU A 41 -17.47 6.61 -5.94
N GLU A 42 -16.46 5.77 -6.10
CA GLU A 42 -15.68 5.24 -4.96
C GLU A 42 -14.95 6.37 -4.22
N ARG A 43 -14.38 7.33 -4.96
CA ARG A 43 -13.72 8.50 -4.36
C ARG A 43 -14.70 9.39 -3.60
N ARG A 44 -15.93 9.52 -4.11
CA ARG A 44 -16.98 10.35 -3.49
C ARG A 44 -17.30 9.93 -2.07
N VAL A 45 -17.30 8.62 -1.77
CA VAL A 45 -17.50 8.11 -0.41
C VAL A 45 -16.44 8.69 0.54
N TYR A 46 -15.17 8.68 0.13
CA TYR A 46 -14.08 9.23 0.94
C TYR A 46 -14.09 10.76 0.99
N GLU A 47 -14.56 11.43 -0.06
CA GLU A 47 -14.77 12.88 -0.07
C GLU A 47 -15.84 13.31 0.92
N GLU A 48 -16.95 12.56 1.01
CA GLU A 48 -18.00 12.78 2.00
C GLU A 48 -17.47 12.55 3.43
N MET A 49 -16.73 11.46 3.65
CA MET A 49 -16.08 11.21 4.94
C MET A 49 -15.10 12.33 5.33
N ALA A 50 -14.35 12.88 4.37
CA ALA A 50 -13.46 13.99 4.61
C ALA A 50 -14.20 15.29 4.92
N ALA A 51 -15.33 15.54 4.25
CA ALA A 51 -16.19 16.69 4.53
C ALA A 51 -16.78 16.62 5.94
N VAL A 52 -17.23 15.44 6.37
CA VAL A 52 -17.69 15.20 7.75
C VAL A 52 -16.56 15.46 8.75
N ALA A 53 -15.38 14.86 8.54
CA ALA A 53 -14.23 15.07 9.42
C ALA A 53 -13.79 16.55 9.49
N GLN A 54 -13.89 17.28 8.39
CA GLN A 54 -13.62 18.72 8.36
C GLN A 54 -14.66 19.52 9.14
N ALA A 55 -15.95 19.18 9.02
CA ALA A 55 -17.03 19.81 9.75
C ALA A 55 -16.93 19.58 11.26
N GLU A 56 -16.70 18.32 11.68
CA GLU A 56 -16.45 17.97 13.09
C GLU A 56 -15.24 18.70 13.65
N HIS A 57 -14.14 18.76 12.88
CA HIS A 57 -12.96 19.49 13.30
C HIS A 57 -13.24 20.99 13.47
N LYS A 58 -14.03 21.60 12.59
CA LYS A 58 -14.41 23.02 12.69
C LYS A 58 -15.26 23.29 13.94
N LEU A 59 -16.17 22.38 14.28
CA LEU A 59 -16.97 22.47 15.50
C LEU A 59 -16.11 22.29 16.76
N LYS A 60 -15.22 21.30 16.77
CA LYS A 60 -14.35 20.99 17.91
C LYS A 60 -13.24 22.02 18.12
N TYR A 61 -12.77 22.65 17.05
CA TYR A 61 -11.67 23.61 17.08
C TYR A 61 -12.04 24.90 16.31
N PRO A 62 -12.94 25.74 16.87
CA PRO A 62 -13.44 26.93 16.19
C PRO A 62 -12.35 27.99 15.93
N HIS A 63 -11.28 28.02 16.74
CA HIS A 63 -10.15 28.94 16.58
C HIS A 63 -8.95 28.33 15.84
N PHE A 64 -9.09 27.12 15.29
CA PHE A 64 -7.97 26.47 14.60
C PHE A 64 -7.70 27.13 13.26
N THR A 65 -6.46 27.59 13.07
CA THR A 65 -5.94 28.08 11.80
C THR A 65 -4.67 27.33 11.44
N TYR A 66 -4.57 26.87 10.19
CA TYR A 66 -3.36 26.18 9.72
C TYR A 66 -2.26 27.20 9.37
N ALA A 67 -1.20 27.24 10.19
CA ALA A 67 -0.01 28.05 9.94
C ALA A 67 1.22 27.13 9.75
N PRO A 68 1.62 26.82 8.50
CA PRO A 68 2.83 26.06 8.27
C PRO A 68 4.06 26.88 8.69
N GLY A 69 4.88 26.32 9.59
CA GLY A 69 6.15 26.94 9.97
C GLY A 69 7.08 27.07 8.76
N ARG A 70 7.65 28.25 8.55
CA ARG A 70 8.62 28.53 7.48
C ARG A 70 9.91 27.77 7.80
N ARG A 71 10.16 26.65 7.12
CA ARG A 71 11.42 25.91 7.24
C ARG A 71 12.39 26.38 6.15
N GLU A 72 13.64 26.59 6.52
CA GLU A 72 14.73 26.81 5.57
C GLU A 72 14.86 25.62 4.62
N LYS A 73 15.00 25.90 3.32
CA LYS A 73 15.07 24.88 2.29
C LYS A 73 16.41 24.16 2.39
N LYS A 74 16.45 23.02 3.09
CA LYS A 74 17.58 22.09 3.01
C LYS A 74 17.72 21.61 1.55
N PRO A 75 18.95 21.41 1.05
CA PRO A 75 19.17 20.88 -0.29
C PRO A 75 18.44 19.55 -0.43
N LYS A 76 17.64 19.42 -1.49
CA LYS A 76 16.91 18.18 -1.79
C LYS A 76 17.95 17.12 -2.13
N THR A 77 18.14 16.13 -1.28
CA THR A 77 18.92 14.95 -1.67
C THR A 77 18.14 14.20 -2.74
N HIS A 78 18.75 13.99 -3.90
CA HIS A 78 18.16 13.19 -4.96
C HIS A 78 18.25 11.72 -4.52
N ARG A 79 17.23 11.25 -3.81
CA ARG A 79 17.13 9.83 -3.46
C ARG A 79 16.94 9.04 -4.74
N ASN A 80 17.77 8.03 -4.96
CA ASN A 80 17.65 7.18 -6.13
C ASN A 80 16.25 6.54 -6.13
N ARG A 81 15.53 6.67 -7.25
CA ARG A 81 14.20 6.12 -7.42
C ARG A 81 14.38 4.64 -7.71
N ASP A 82 14.20 3.80 -6.69
CA ASP A 82 14.23 2.35 -6.87
C ASP A 82 13.08 1.91 -7.78
N CYS A 83 13.40 1.55 -9.03
CA CYS A 83 12.39 1.14 -10.01
C CYS A 83 11.76 -0.20 -9.65
N LYS A 84 12.51 -1.12 -9.02
CA LYS A 84 12.02 -2.47 -8.68
C LYS A 84 10.93 -2.40 -7.62
N GLU A 85 11.14 -1.55 -6.61
CA GLU A 85 10.15 -1.33 -5.56
C GLU A 85 8.90 -0.63 -6.10
N GLU A 86 9.05 0.25 -7.08
CA GLU A 86 7.93 0.90 -7.75
C GLU A 86 7.08 -0.07 -8.57
N ASP A 87 7.71 -0.93 -9.38
CA ASP A 87 7.02 -1.96 -10.15
C ASP A 87 6.29 -2.95 -9.25
N ARG A 88 6.90 -3.32 -8.11
CA ARG A 88 6.24 -4.13 -7.08
C ARG A 88 4.97 -3.46 -6.55
N CYS A 89 5.06 -2.17 -6.16
CA CYS A 89 3.90 -1.42 -5.67
C CYS A 89 2.78 -1.33 -6.72
N ARG A 90 3.15 -1.13 -7.99
CA ARG A 90 2.21 -1.10 -9.10
C ARG A 90 1.52 -2.45 -9.31
N LYS A 91 2.27 -3.55 -9.25
CA LYS A 91 1.73 -4.91 -9.39
C LYS A 91 0.74 -5.24 -8.26
N ILE A 92 1.07 -4.87 -7.03
CA ILE A 92 0.16 -5.04 -5.88
C ILE A 92 -1.15 -4.26 -6.09
N ALA A 93 -1.07 -2.99 -6.51
CA ALA A 93 -2.26 -2.19 -6.78
C ALA A 93 -3.16 -2.80 -7.87
N LEU A 94 -2.57 -3.35 -8.94
CA LEU A 94 -3.32 -4.02 -10.00
C LEU A 94 -4.03 -5.29 -9.51
N LEU A 95 -3.39 -6.08 -8.65
CA LEU A 95 -4.00 -7.29 -8.07
C LEU A 95 -5.20 -6.96 -7.19
N PHE A 96 -5.09 -5.90 -6.38
CA PHE A 96 -6.18 -5.46 -5.50
C PHE A 96 -7.42 -5.04 -6.32
N ARG A 97 -7.21 -4.35 -7.46
CA ARG A 97 -8.30 -3.97 -8.37
C ARG A 97 -8.96 -5.18 -9.06
N LYS A 98 -8.22 -6.25 -9.30
CA LYS A 98 -8.77 -7.49 -9.89
C LYS A 98 -9.67 -8.27 -8.93
N GLY A 99 -9.92 -7.77 -7.72
CA GLY A 99 -10.83 -8.38 -6.75
C GLY A 99 -10.18 -9.49 -5.92
N VAL A 100 -8.86 -9.67 -6.02
CA VAL A 100 -8.11 -10.55 -5.13
C VAL A 100 -7.89 -9.80 -3.82
N LYS A 101 -8.79 -10.00 -2.85
CA LYS A 101 -8.71 -9.39 -1.52
C LYS A 101 -7.72 -10.13 -0.62
N ASP A 102 -7.61 -11.44 -0.78
CA ASP A 102 -6.59 -12.28 -0.17
C ASP A 102 -5.33 -12.32 -1.02
N ILE A 103 -4.69 -11.16 -1.20
CA ILE A 103 -3.28 -11.14 -1.59
C ILE A 103 -2.52 -11.57 -0.36
N GLU A 104 -2.38 -12.89 -0.17
CA GLU A 104 -1.13 -13.40 0.38
C GLU A 104 -0.02 -12.62 -0.31
N ILE A 105 0.85 -11.99 0.47
CA ILE A 105 2.05 -11.36 -0.05
C ILE A 105 3.01 -12.50 -0.40
N THR A 106 2.59 -13.42 -1.29
CA THR A 106 3.43 -14.39 -1.97
C THR A 106 4.16 -13.64 -3.09
N MET A 107 5.01 -12.72 -2.67
CA MET A 107 6.34 -12.65 -3.24
C MET A 107 7.26 -13.39 -2.30
N GLU A 108 6.95 -14.67 -2.05
CA GLU A 108 8.04 -15.61 -1.79
C GLU A 108 8.93 -15.59 -3.02
N VAL A 109 10.21 -15.53 -2.70
CA VAL A 109 11.35 -15.72 -3.58
C VAL A 109 11.12 -16.95 -4.45
N LYS A 110 10.62 -16.78 -5.67
CA LYS A 110 10.75 -17.78 -6.73
C LYS A 110 12.15 -17.65 -7.32
N THR A 111 13.12 -18.25 -6.62
CA THR A 111 14.19 -18.97 -7.31
C THR A 111 13.54 -20.22 -7.86
N GLU A 112 13.09 -20.18 -9.11
CA GLU A 112 12.74 -21.42 -9.81
C GLU A 112 14.04 -22.02 -10.34
N GLU A 113 14.24 -23.32 -10.12
CA GLU A 113 14.90 -24.21 -11.07
C GLU A 113 14.11 -25.55 -11.06
N PRO A 114 14.12 -26.30 -12.18
CA PRO A 114 12.91 -26.84 -12.81
C PRO A 114 12.57 -28.30 -12.46
N VAL A 115 11.28 -28.61 -12.60
CA VAL A 115 10.71 -29.97 -12.66
C VAL A 115 11.02 -30.60 -14.01
N ASP A 116 11.82 -31.67 -14.03
CA ASP A 116 11.72 -32.79 -14.98
C ASP A 116 12.60 -33.98 -14.52
N ALA A 117 11.96 -35.01 -13.94
CA ALA A 117 12.26 -36.45 -14.09
C ALA A 117 11.60 -37.30 -12.97
N ILE A 118 10.50 -37.96 -13.31
CA ILE A 118 9.90 -39.15 -12.64
C ILE A 118 10.73 -40.40 -13.09
N PRO A 119 10.76 -41.59 -12.43
CA PRO A 119 10.07 -42.10 -11.22
C PRO A 119 11.01 -42.75 -10.16
N SER A 120 10.41 -43.05 -8.99
CA SER A 120 10.87 -44.08 -8.03
C SER A 120 11.20 -45.41 -8.74
N PRO A 121 12.25 -46.12 -8.30
CA PRO A 121 11.99 -47.33 -7.52
C PRO A 121 12.97 -47.52 -6.35
N THR A 122 12.46 -47.93 -5.19
CA THR A 122 13.24 -48.69 -4.19
C THR A 122 13.67 -50.04 -4.80
N PRO A 123 14.89 -50.53 -4.51
CA PRO A 123 14.94 -51.70 -3.63
C PRO A 123 16.18 -51.78 -2.69
N SER A 124 16.03 -52.67 -1.70
CA SER A 124 16.96 -53.19 -0.68
C SER A 124 18.44 -53.29 -1.04
N VAL A 125 19.33 -53.08 -0.05
CA VAL A 125 20.55 -53.90 0.14
C VAL A 125 20.97 -53.95 1.61
N GLU A 126 21.57 -55.09 1.95
CA GLU A 126 21.86 -55.68 3.26
C GLU A 126 22.88 -54.93 4.13
N ALA A 127 22.77 -55.11 5.44
CA ALA A 127 23.80 -54.79 6.42
C ALA A 127 24.59 -56.06 6.74
N THR A 128 25.87 -56.05 6.37
CA THR A 128 26.90 -57.00 6.81
C THR A 128 27.22 -56.83 8.29
#